data_AF-A9CK94-F1
#
_entry.id   AF-A9CK94-F1
#
_cell.length_a   1.000
_cell.length_b   1.000
_cell.length_c   1.000
_cell.angle_alpha   90.00
_cell.angle_beta   90.00
_cell.angle_gamma   90.00
#
_symmetry.space_group_name_H-M   'P 1'
#
loop_
_entity.id
_entity.type
_entity.pdbx_description
1 polymer ?
#
loop_
_entity_poly.entity_id
_entity_poly.type
_entity_poly.pdbx_seq_one_letter_code
_entity_poly.pdbx_strand_id
1 'polypeptide(L)'
;MSFIRFAARICAVEAIKGNTVVGSNVLDSEIGVLDIAADGSLRTDKDKPFISVYTDGSKLIEGLELRSLASPGQLDIVFEAGVTTAHAVTDTETDESVILGMPATDATFEFHLDMALRQTGDALNDSENEWAEIFRSLCSSFQSASRSRISGDTNGVRLAAHQLKITANMVAEPLCGQPLNPGSPFAKFVAKCESDLAPNDPSMAEKIALIRAQLSGDANELQTAMRRYGLIYDEADAMLITPYEGSP
;
A
#
# COMPACT_ATOMS: atom_id res chain seq x y z
N MET A 1 8.17 1.68 10.50
CA MET A 1 8.33 0.36 9.84
C MET A 1 7.29 -0.57 10.46
N SER A 2 6.45 -1.23 9.68
CA SER A 2 5.21 -1.89 10.13
C SER A 2 4.80 -2.99 9.14
N PHE A 3 4.30 -4.13 9.63
CA PHE A 3 3.80 -5.20 8.76
C PHE A 3 2.43 -4.88 8.18
N ILE A 4 1.60 -4.13 8.91
CA ILE A 4 0.31 -3.65 8.39
C ILE A 4 0.51 -2.73 7.18
N ARG A 5 1.57 -1.90 7.15
CA ARG A 5 1.91 -1.07 5.97
C ARG A 5 2.29 -1.90 4.76
N PHE A 6 3.11 -2.92 4.97
CA PHE A 6 3.48 -3.86 3.93
C PHE A 6 2.22 -4.55 3.35
N ALA A 7 1.37 -5.08 4.23
CA ALA A 7 0.12 -5.72 3.84
C ALA A 7 -0.80 -4.78 3.06
N ALA A 8 -1.05 -3.57 3.58
CA ALA A 8 -1.94 -2.60 2.94
C ALA A 8 -1.45 -2.23 1.53
N ARG A 9 -0.14 -2.04 1.35
CA ARG A 9 0.44 -1.73 0.05
C ARG A 9 0.29 -2.88 -0.95
N ILE A 10 0.64 -4.10 -0.56
CA ILE A 10 0.49 -5.28 -1.41
C ILE A 10 -0.97 -5.50 -1.79
N CYS A 11 -1.90 -5.43 -0.83
CA CYS A 11 -3.33 -5.57 -1.12
C CYS A 11 -3.82 -4.48 -2.08
N ALA A 12 -3.37 -3.23 -1.91
CA ALA A 12 -3.74 -2.15 -2.82
C ALA A 12 -3.22 -2.40 -4.24
N VAL A 13 -1.97 -2.83 -4.39
CA VAL A 13 -1.37 -3.20 -5.69
C VAL A 13 -2.18 -4.30 -6.37
N GLU A 14 -2.38 -5.42 -5.67
CA GLU A 14 -3.07 -6.59 -6.24
C GLU A 14 -4.55 -6.31 -6.50
N ALA A 15 -5.21 -5.46 -5.71
CA ALA A 15 -6.59 -5.05 -5.95
C ALA A 15 -6.76 -4.30 -7.28
N ILE A 16 -5.80 -3.44 -7.65
CA ILE A 16 -5.94 -2.58 -8.84
C ILE A 16 -5.29 -3.17 -10.09
N LYS A 17 -4.43 -4.18 -9.95
CA LYS A 17 -3.83 -4.91 -11.08
C LYS A 17 -4.91 -5.52 -11.97
N GLY A 18 -4.89 -5.17 -13.25
CA GLY A 18 -5.86 -5.64 -14.24
C GLY A 18 -7.25 -4.98 -14.16
N ASN A 19 -7.49 -4.15 -13.14
CA ASN A 19 -8.80 -3.50 -12.89
C ASN A 19 -8.79 -2.00 -13.23
N THR A 20 -7.77 -1.53 -13.95
CA THR A 20 -7.62 -0.15 -14.39
C THR A 20 -7.13 -0.10 -15.84
N VAL A 21 -7.17 1.08 -16.46
CA VAL A 21 -6.72 1.30 -17.83
C VAL A 21 -5.21 1.11 -18.04
N VAL A 22 -4.42 1.02 -16.97
CA VAL A 22 -2.99 0.64 -17.06
C VAL A 22 -2.80 -0.88 -17.06
N GLY A 23 -3.88 -1.66 -16.97
CA GLY A 23 -3.85 -3.11 -16.98
C GLY A 23 -3.03 -3.67 -15.81
N SER A 24 -2.09 -4.57 -16.10
CA SER A 24 -1.21 -5.17 -15.10
C SER A 24 0.01 -4.30 -14.74
N ASN A 25 0.17 -3.12 -15.35
CA ASN A 25 1.34 -2.27 -15.14
C ASN A 25 1.23 -1.44 -13.86
N VAL A 26 1.12 -2.15 -12.73
CA VAL A 26 1.00 -1.60 -11.39
C VAL A 26 2.22 -2.02 -10.59
N LEU A 27 2.91 -1.03 -10.03
CA LEU A 27 4.25 -1.18 -9.45
C LEU A 27 4.16 -1.12 -7.92
N ASP A 28 4.85 -2.04 -7.24
CA ASP A 28 4.95 -2.07 -5.77
C ASP A 28 6.20 -1.32 -5.29
N SER A 29 6.01 -0.11 -4.77
CA SER A 29 7.05 0.67 -4.08
C SER A 29 8.35 0.85 -4.86
N GLU A 30 8.28 0.92 -6.19
CA GLU A 30 9.45 1.07 -7.03
C GLU A 30 10.00 2.50 -6.92
N ILE A 31 11.24 2.61 -6.48
CA ILE A 31 11.94 3.88 -6.26
C ILE A 31 12.37 4.43 -7.63
N GLY A 32 12.15 5.72 -7.87
CA GLY A 32 12.63 6.41 -9.07
C GLY A 32 11.79 6.17 -10.32
N VAL A 33 10.58 5.62 -10.19
CA VAL A 33 9.63 5.48 -11.32
C VAL A 33 9.29 6.84 -11.92
N LEU A 34 9.12 7.86 -11.07
CA LEU A 34 9.15 9.26 -11.45
C LEU A 34 10.37 9.89 -10.78
N ASP A 35 11.45 10.08 -11.55
CA ASP A 35 12.65 10.76 -11.07
C ASP A 35 12.63 12.23 -11.51
N ILE A 36 13.03 13.11 -10.59
CA ILE A 36 13.26 14.53 -10.89
C ILE A 36 14.76 14.68 -11.06
N ALA A 37 15.19 14.78 -12.31
CA ALA A 37 16.60 14.98 -12.63
C ALA A 37 17.10 16.31 -12.04
N ALA A 38 18.43 16.46 -11.94
CA ALA A 38 19.08 17.65 -11.37
C ALA A 38 18.72 18.97 -12.10
N ASP A 39 18.19 18.88 -13.32
CA ASP A 39 17.68 19.98 -14.13
C ASP A 39 16.19 20.30 -13.87
N GLY A 40 15.56 19.63 -12.90
CA GLY A 40 14.14 19.78 -12.55
C GLY A 40 13.18 19.03 -13.48
N SER A 41 13.71 18.26 -14.44
CA SER A 41 12.92 17.55 -15.44
C SER A 41 12.43 16.20 -14.90
N LEU A 42 11.17 15.84 -15.20
CA LEU A 42 10.54 14.61 -14.73
C LEU A 42 10.81 13.49 -15.74
N ARG A 43 11.24 12.31 -15.28
CA ARG A 43 11.56 11.15 -16.14
C ARG A 43 10.94 9.86 -15.59
N THR A 44 10.65 8.93 -16.49
CA THR A 44 10.28 7.55 -16.17
C THR A 44 10.96 6.60 -17.15
N ASP A 45 11.35 5.41 -16.69
CA ASP A 45 11.93 4.34 -17.49
C ASP A 45 10.89 3.31 -17.95
N LYS A 46 9.60 3.54 -17.64
CA LYS A 46 8.53 2.61 -17.97
C LYS A 46 8.08 2.74 -19.41
N ASP A 47 7.98 1.61 -20.10
CA ASP A 47 7.58 1.53 -21.51
C ASP A 47 6.06 1.63 -21.74
N LYS A 48 5.27 1.61 -20.66
CA LYS A 48 3.80 1.65 -20.70
C LYS A 48 3.26 2.60 -19.62
N PRO A 49 2.03 3.12 -19.77
CA PRO A 49 1.37 3.87 -18.70
C PRO A 49 1.23 2.99 -17.46
N PHE A 50 1.40 3.56 -16.28
CA PHE A 50 1.53 2.78 -15.04
C PHE A 50 0.81 3.43 -13.88
N ILE A 51 0.61 2.66 -12.82
CA ILE A 51 0.31 3.18 -11.48
C ILE A 51 1.37 2.64 -10.51
N SER A 52 2.13 3.52 -9.87
CA SER A 52 3.01 3.16 -8.76
C SER A 52 2.25 3.30 -7.45
N VAL A 53 2.33 2.28 -6.60
CA VAL A 53 1.72 2.27 -5.28
C VAL A 53 2.81 2.22 -4.23
N TYR A 54 2.81 3.20 -3.34
CA TYR A 54 3.75 3.23 -2.22
C TYR A 54 3.10 3.76 -0.96
N THR A 55 3.75 3.50 0.17
CA THR A 55 3.37 4.07 1.45
C THR A 55 4.38 5.16 1.79
N ASP A 56 3.90 6.34 2.13
CA ASP A 56 4.75 7.45 2.54
C ASP A 56 4.80 7.55 4.08
N GLY A 57 5.08 8.76 4.59
CA GLY A 57 5.10 9.12 5.99
C GLY A 57 3.94 8.53 6.76
N SER A 58 4.28 7.93 7.89
CA SER A 58 3.31 7.49 8.88
C SER A 58 3.43 8.34 10.11
N LYS A 59 2.31 8.75 10.69
CA LYS A 59 2.31 9.50 11.92
C LYS A 59 1.26 8.92 12.85
N LEU A 60 1.65 8.72 14.10
CA LEU A 60 0.70 8.49 15.17
C LEU A 60 0.55 9.83 15.89
N ILE A 61 -0.56 10.51 15.64
CA ILE A 61 -0.82 11.87 16.16
C ILE A 61 -1.42 11.78 17.57
N GLU A 62 -2.22 10.74 17.82
CA GLU A 62 -2.92 10.43 19.07
C GLU A 62 -2.84 8.91 19.29
N GLY A 63 -3.12 8.40 20.50
CA GLY A 63 -3.07 6.95 20.77
C GLY A 63 -1.67 6.42 21.15
N LEU A 64 -0.77 7.32 21.55
CA LEU A 64 0.55 7.01 22.13
C LEU A 64 0.49 6.90 23.66
N GLU A 65 -0.68 6.64 24.25
CA GLU A 65 -0.75 6.49 25.70
C GLU A 65 0.25 5.44 26.16
N LEU A 66 0.91 5.74 27.28
CA LEU A 66 2.09 5.02 27.75
C LEU A 66 3.23 5.16 26.73
N ARG A 67 3.66 4.05 26.10
CA ARG A 67 4.76 4.01 25.14
C ARG A 67 4.52 2.94 24.05
N SER A 68 3.27 2.78 23.61
CA SER A 68 2.94 1.79 22.58
C SER A 68 3.59 2.14 21.24
N LEU A 69 4.44 1.24 20.74
CA LEU A 69 4.98 1.30 19.37
C LEU A 69 4.33 0.25 18.44
N ALA A 70 3.33 -0.47 18.94
CA ALA A 70 2.62 -1.53 18.22
C ALA A 70 1.42 -1.02 17.41
N SER A 71 1.22 0.31 17.35
CA SER A 71 0.22 0.93 16.48
C SER A 71 0.90 1.52 15.24
N PRO A 72 0.50 1.11 14.02
CA PRO A 72 1.03 1.69 12.80
C PRO A 72 0.60 3.14 12.58
N GLY A 73 -0.44 3.61 13.29
CA GLY A 73 -0.99 4.96 13.24
C GLY A 73 -1.70 5.29 11.94
N GLN A 74 -1.67 6.57 11.57
CA GLN A 74 -2.11 7.02 10.26
C GLN A 74 -1.05 6.68 9.22
N LEU A 75 -1.52 6.11 8.12
CA LEU A 75 -0.71 5.74 6.98
C LEU A 75 -1.19 6.51 5.75
N ASP A 76 -0.24 7.16 5.07
CA ASP A 76 -0.46 7.66 3.72
C ASP A 76 -0.16 6.55 2.71
N ILE A 77 -1.18 6.18 1.94
CA ILE A 77 -1.09 5.26 0.80
C ILE A 77 -1.22 6.11 -0.45
N VAL A 78 -0.20 6.06 -1.30
CA VAL A 78 -0.07 6.92 -2.47
C VAL A 78 -0.15 6.08 -3.73
N PHE A 79 -1.00 6.51 -4.65
CA PHE A 79 -1.17 5.98 -5.99
C PHE A 79 -0.73 7.07 -6.96
N GLU A 80 0.29 6.78 -7.75
CA GLU A 80 0.84 7.73 -8.70
C GLU A 80 0.74 7.15 -10.10
N ALA A 81 -0.18 7.71 -10.90
CA ALA A 81 -0.37 7.33 -12.29
C ALA A 81 0.55 8.17 -13.17
N GLY A 82 1.23 7.54 -14.13
CA GLY A 82 2.13 8.22 -15.05
C GLY A 82 1.89 7.82 -16.50
N VAL A 83 1.96 8.81 -17.39
CA VAL A 83 1.85 8.62 -18.84
C VAL A 83 2.80 9.56 -19.59
N THR A 84 3.44 9.06 -20.65
CA THR A 84 4.33 9.83 -21.52
C THR A 84 3.94 9.71 -22.98
N THR A 85 4.46 10.64 -23.79
CA THR A 85 4.42 10.52 -25.26
C THR A 85 5.00 9.20 -25.79
N ALA A 86 5.99 8.60 -25.13
CA ALA A 86 6.57 7.32 -25.52
C ALA A 86 5.63 6.13 -25.30
N HIS A 87 4.54 6.31 -24.56
CA HIS A 87 3.53 5.26 -24.32
C HIS A 87 2.46 5.20 -25.39
N ALA A 88 2.41 6.18 -26.30
CA ALA A 88 1.49 6.14 -27.42
C ALA A 88 1.91 5.05 -28.41
N VAL A 89 0.92 4.40 -29.01
CA VAL A 89 1.11 3.35 -30.00
C VAL A 89 0.61 3.84 -31.36
N THR A 90 1.20 3.36 -32.45
CA THR A 90 0.70 3.66 -33.79
C THR A 90 -0.56 2.84 -34.07
N ASP A 91 -1.64 3.53 -34.44
CA ASP A 91 -2.86 2.91 -34.94
C ASP A 91 -2.60 2.29 -36.32
N THR A 92 -2.94 1.01 -36.49
CA THR A 92 -2.66 0.28 -37.73
C THR A 92 -3.56 0.66 -38.90
N GLU A 93 -4.71 1.29 -38.64
CA GLU A 93 -5.67 1.72 -39.66
C GLU A 93 -5.41 3.17 -40.10
N THR A 94 -5.03 4.05 -39.18
CA THR A 94 -4.87 5.50 -39.45
C THR A 94 -3.43 5.99 -39.50
N ASP A 95 -2.46 5.18 -39.06
CA ASP A 95 -1.04 5.56 -38.87
C ASP A 95 -0.85 6.71 -37.86
N GLU A 96 -1.87 7.01 -37.06
CA GLU A 96 -1.82 8.04 -36.03
C GLU A 96 -1.26 7.49 -34.71
N SER A 97 -0.54 8.34 -33.96
CA SER A 97 -0.11 8.03 -32.60
C SER A 97 -1.29 8.15 -31.64
N VAL A 98 -1.71 7.02 -31.04
CA VAL A 98 -2.89 6.94 -30.18
C VAL A 98 -2.58 6.41 -28.77
N ILE A 99 -3.42 6.80 -27.82
CA ILE A 99 -3.51 6.21 -26.49
C ILE A 99 -4.99 5.98 -26.17
N LEU A 100 -5.34 4.80 -25.68
CA LEU A 100 -6.74 4.38 -25.52
C LEU A 100 -7.58 4.49 -26.81
N GLY A 101 -6.95 4.33 -27.98
CA GLY A 101 -7.62 4.49 -29.28
C GLY A 101 -8.00 5.94 -29.63
N MET A 102 -7.48 6.93 -28.88
CA MET A 102 -7.66 8.36 -29.16
C MET A 102 -6.32 9.00 -29.51
N PRO A 103 -6.28 10.08 -30.31
CA PRO A 103 -5.04 10.79 -30.63
C PRO A 103 -4.25 11.14 -29.37
N ALA A 104 -2.94 10.91 -29.38
CA ALA A 104 -2.03 11.13 -28.26
C ALA A 104 -1.77 12.64 -28.04
N THR A 105 -2.77 13.31 -27.47
CA THR A 105 -2.72 14.74 -27.11
C THR A 105 -2.60 14.92 -25.61
N ASP A 106 -2.19 16.11 -25.16
CA ASP A 106 -2.15 16.45 -23.73
C ASP A 106 -3.52 16.24 -23.05
N ALA A 107 -4.63 16.58 -23.73
CA ALA A 107 -5.98 16.37 -23.21
C ALA A 107 -6.31 14.88 -23.02
N THR A 108 -5.84 14.03 -23.94
CA THR A 108 -6.01 12.57 -23.84
C THR A 108 -5.17 11.97 -22.71
N PHE A 109 -3.95 12.49 -22.49
CA PHE A 109 -3.11 12.08 -21.36
C PHE A 109 -3.73 12.44 -20.02
N GLU A 110 -4.26 13.65 -19.87
CA GLU A 110 -4.98 14.06 -18.65
C GLU A 110 -6.20 13.16 -18.40
N PHE A 111 -6.99 12.90 -19.45
CA PHE A 111 -8.14 12.00 -19.36
C PHE A 111 -7.73 10.57 -18.97
N HIS A 112 -6.63 10.05 -19.54
CA HIS A 112 -6.09 8.74 -19.19
C HIS A 112 -5.75 8.66 -17.69
N LEU A 113 -5.06 9.67 -17.16
CA LEU A 113 -4.66 9.74 -15.75
C LEU A 113 -5.88 9.85 -14.82
N ASP A 114 -6.85 10.68 -15.17
CA ASP A 114 -8.11 10.81 -14.41
C ASP A 114 -8.87 9.49 -14.37
N MET A 115 -8.95 8.80 -15.50
CA MET A 115 -9.61 7.50 -15.59
C MET A 115 -8.88 6.44 -14.76
N ALA A 116 -7.54 6.38 -14.83
CA ALA A 116 -6.73 5.46 -14.05
C ALA A 116 -6.96 5.62 -12.54
N LEU A 117 -6.94 6.86 -12.03
CA LEU A 117 -7.15 7.12 -10.60
C LEU A 117 -8.62 7.07 -10.17
N ARG A 118 -9.58 7.23 -11.10
CA ARG A 118 -11.01 6.99 -10.83
C ARG A 118 -11.26 5.49 -10.66
N GLN A 119 -10.72 4.67 -11.57
CA GLN A 119 -10.84 3.21 -11.54
C GLN A 119 -10.09 2.59 -10.35
N THR A 120 -8.97 3.19 -9.94
CA THR A 120 -8.29 2.84 -8.67
C THR A 120 -9.29 2.90 -7.50
N GLY A 121 -10.10 3.95 -7.42
CA GLY A 121 -11.13 4.07 -6.40
C GLY A 121 -12.23 3.00 -6.52
N ASP A 122 -12.66 2.64 -7.73
CA ASP A 122 -13.64 1.57 -7.93
C ASP A 122 -13.07 0.21 -7.51
N ALA A 123 -11.87 -0.14 -7.97
CA ALA A 123 -11.21 -1.41 -7.68
C ALA A 123 -10.95 -1.61 -6.18
N LEU A 124 -10.56 -0.55 -5.44
CA LEU A 124 -10.37 -0.64 -3.98
C LEU A 124 -11.68 -0.77 -3.20
N ASN A 125 -12.83 -0.46 -3.80
CA ASN A 125 -14.15 -0.57 -3.19
C ASN A 125 -14.97 -1.77 -3.70
N ASP A 126 -14.41 -2.54 -4.64
CA ASP A 126 -15.05 -3.74 -5.16
C ASP A 126 -15.18 -4.81 -4.06
N SER A 127 -16.39 -5.29 -3.84
CA SER A 127 -16.69 -6.36 -2.88
C SER A 127 -16.43 -7.75 -3.45
N GLU A 128 -16.37 -7.90 -4.76
CA GLU A 128 -16.05 -9.17 -5.42
C GLU A 128 -14.53 -9.38 -5.54
N ASN A 129 -13.75 -8.34 -5.27
CA ASN A 129 -12.29 -8.39 -5.23
C ASN A 129 -11.78 -8.67 -3.80
N GLU A 130 -11.32 -9.90 -3.55
CA GLU A 130 -10.81 -10.32 -2.24
C GLU A 130 -9.63 -9.48 -1.75
N TRP A 131 -8.74 -9.02 -2.64
CA TRP A 131 -7.63 -8.15 -2.26
C TRP A 131 -8.11 -6.78 -1.78
N ALA A 132 -9.15 -6.24 -2.44
CA ALA A 132 -9.79 -5.00 -2.03
C ALA A 132 -10.53 -5.15 -0.69
N GLU A 133 -11.17 -6.29 -0.43
CA GLU A 133 -11.78 -6.57 0.87
C GLU A 133 -10.72 -6.63 1.99
N ILE A 134 -9.61 -7.34 1.78
CA ILE A 134 -8.52 -7.41 2.76
C ILE A 134 -7.94 -6.02 3.00
N PHE A 135 -7.67 -5.25 1.93
CA PHE A 135 -7.22 -3.86 2.02
C PHE A 135 -8.14 -3.00 2.90
N ARG A 136 -9.44 -3.02 2.63
CA ARG A 136 -10.43 -2.27 3.42
C ARG A 136 -10.48 -2.76 4.87
N SER A 137 -10.30 -4.05 5.13
CA SER A 137 -10.28 -4.59 6.49
C SER A 137 -9.02 -4.21 7.30
N LEU A 138 -7.90 -3.91 6.63
CA LEU A 138 -6.69 -3.37 7.26
C LEU A 138 -6.83 -1.88 7.64
N CYS A 139 -7.73 -1.17 6.96
CA CYS A 139 -8.01 0.25 7.19
C CYS A 139 -9.21 0.39 8.13
N SER A 140 -8.99 0.81 9.39
CA SER A 140 -10.11 1.03 10.31
C SER A 140 -10.99 2.22 9.92
N SER A 141 -10.40 3.23 9.27
CA SER A 141 -11.14 4.36 8.68
C SER A 141 -10.27 5.17 7.72
N PHE A 142 -10.86 5.69 6.64
CA PHE A 142 -10.22 6.73 5.81
C PHE A 142 -10.38 8.10 6.45
N GLN A 143 -9.29 8.86 6.51
CA GLN A 143 -9.22 10.19 7.11
C GLN A 143 -9.27 11.29 6.05
N SER A 144 -8.58 11.08 4.93
CA SER A 144 -8.62 12.02 3.82
C SER A 144 -8.25 11.33 2.50
N ALA A 145 -8.68 11.95 1.40
CA ALA A 145 -8.21 11.63 0.06
C ALA A 145 -7.86 12.94 -0.64
N SER A 146 -6.63 13.06 -1.13
CA SER A 146 -6.13 14.24 -1.83
C SER A 146 -5.64 13.85 -3.22
N ARG A 147 -5.80 14.75 -4.18
CA ARG A 147 -5.38 14.56 -5.56
C ARG A 147 -4.49 15.72 -5.98
N SER A 148 -3.41 15.43 -6.68
CA SER A 148 -2.50 16.45 -7.20
C SER A 148 -2.00 16.05 -8.59
N ARG A 149 -1.57 17.07 -9.35
CA ARG A 149 -0.98 16.92 -10.67
C ARG A 149 0.52 17.21 -10.59
N ILE A 150 1.30 16.40 -11.26
CA ILE A 150 2.75 16.52 -11.41
C ILE A 150 3.01 16.49 -12.92
N SER A 151 3.69 17.50 -13.45
CA SER A 151 4.04 17.54 -14.88
C SER A 151 5.47 18.01 -15.08
N GLY A 152 6.10 17.48 -16.14
CA GLY A 152 7.44 17.88 -16.55
C GLY A 152 7.63 17.70 -18.06
N ASP A 153 8.49 18.53 -18.64
CA ASP A 153 8.96 18.41 -20.02
C ASP A 153 10.46 18.14 -20.00
N THR A 154 10.88 17.05 -20.66
CA THR A 154 12.27 16.60 -20.65
C THR A 154 12.72 16.26 -22.06
N ASN A 155 13.58 17.08 -22.66
CA ASN A 155 14.12 16.86 -24.01
C ASN A 155 13.04 16.58 -25.08
N GLY A 156 11.85 17.20 -24.95
CA GLY A 156 10.72 16.99 -25.86
C GLY A 156 9.84 15.77 -25.55
N VAL A 157 10.20 14.97 -24.53
CA VAL A 157 9.32 13.94 -23.97
C VAL A 157 8.50 14.58 -22.85
N ARG A 158 7.19 14.69 -23.10
CA ARG A 158 6.24 15.16 -22.10
C ARG A 158 5.84 14.02 -21.19
N LEU A 159 5.90 14.25 -19.89
CA LEU A 159 5.45 13.34 -18.85
C LEU A 159 4.39 14.05 -18.00
N ALA A 160 3.21 13.43 -17.96
CA ALA A 160 2.11 13.84 -17.11
C ALA A 160 1.90 12.75 -16.05
N ALA A 161 1.70 13.16 -14.81
CA ALA A 161 1.42 12.26 -13.72
C ALA A 161 0.38 12.85 -12.77
N HIS A 162 -0.55 12.03 -12.32
CA HIS A 162 -1.51 12.38 -11.28
C HIS A 162 -1.25 11.52 -10.05
N GLN A 163 -1.40 12.12 -8.88
CA GLN A 163 -1.29 11.44 -7.60
C GLN A 163 -2.64 11.43 -6.90
N LEU A 164 -3.00 10.28 -6.33
CA LEU A 164 -4.05 10.11 -5.33
C LEU A 164 -3.37 9.66 -4.04
N LYS A 165 -3.47 10.45 -2.98
CA LYS A 165 -3.02 10.08 -1.64
C LYS A 165 -4.23 9.86 -0.74
N ILE A 166 -4.32 8.67 -0.15
CA ILE A 166 -5.30 8.29 0.86
C ILE A 166 -4.61 8.21 2.21
N THR A 167 -5.09 8.98 3.18
CA THR A 167 -4.66 8.84 4.58
C THR A 167 -5.67 7.95 5.30
N ALA A 168 -5.21 6.87 5.92
CA ALA A 168 -6.06 5.91 6.63
C ALA A 168 -5.55 5.64 8.05
N ASN A 169 -6.47 5.47 9.00
CA ASN A 169 -6.15 4.81 10.26
C ASN A 169 -6.08 3.30 10.01
N MET A 170 -5.03 2.69 10.53
CA MET A 170 -4.73 1.28 10.29
C MET A 170 -5.03 0.45 11.54
N VAL A 171 -5.34 -0.84 11.35
CA VAL A 171 -5.46 -1.80 12.46
C VAL A 171 -4.12 -1.98 13.20
N ALA A 172 -4.16 -2.45 14.45
CA ALA A 172 -2.96 -2.67 15.27
C ALA A 172 -2.02 -3.73 14.67
N GLU A 173 -0.72 -3.63 14.97
CA GLU A 173 0.26 -4.63 14.55
C GLU A 173 0.00 -6.00 15.21
N PRO A 174 0.25 -7.10 14.49
CA PRO A 174 0.40 -8.40 15.14
C PRO A 174 1.60 -8.36 16.10
N LEU A 175 1.43 -8.93 17.28
CA LEU A 175 2.47 -8.97 18.31
C LEU A 175 3.29 -10.25 18.22
N CYS A 176 4.59 -10.14 18.51
CA CYS A 176 5.49 -11.28 18.63
C CYS A 176 5.11 -12.17 19.82
N GLY A 177 5.16 -13.49 19.61
CA GLY A 177 4.90 -14.51 20.62
C GLY A 177 3.44 -14.87 20.80
N GLN A 178 2.57 -14.44 19.88
CA GLN A 178 1.15 -14.77 19.87
C GLN A 178 0.75 -15.31 18.50
N PRO A 179 -0.06 -16.39 18.43
CA PRO A 179 -0.57 -16.87 17.16
C PRO A 179 -1.46 -15.80 16.52
N LEU A 180 -1.36 -15.66 15.19
CA LEU A 180 -2.27 -14.81 14.44
C LEU A 180 -3.69 -15.32 14.59
N ASN A 181 -4.62 -14.44 14.99
CA ASN A 181 -6.04 -14.76 14.97
C ASN A 181 -6.47 -15.01 13.50
N PRO A 182 -7.00 -16.18 13.13
CA PRO A 182 -7.38 -16.50 11.75
C PRO A 182 -8.39 -15.53 11.13
N GLY A 183 -9.25 -14.91 11.96
CA GLY A 183 -10.21 -13.90 11.50
C GLY A 183 -9.63 -12.51 11.30
N SER A 184 -8.39 -12.26 11.73
CA SER A 184 -7.77 -10.94 11.62
C SER A 184 -7.42 -10.57 10.17
N PRO A 185 -7.51 -9.28 9.78
CA PRO A 185 -7.10 -8.80 8.46
C PRO A 185 -5.70 -9.26 8.04
N PHE A 186 -4.75 -9.25 8.97
CA PHE A 186 -3.37 -9.64 8.68
C PHE A 186 -3.22 -11.15 8.45
N ALA A 187 -3.97 -12.00 9.17
CA ALA A 187 -3.97 -13.44 8.90
C ALA A 187 -4.56 -13.75 7.52
N LYS A 188 -5.65 -13.06 7.13
CA LYS A 188 -6.23 -13.16 5.79
C LYS A 188 -5.24 -12.74 4.70
N PHE A 189 -4.52 -11.64 4.91
CA PHE A 189 -3.46 -11.18 4.02
C PHE A 189 -2.36 -12.25 3.82
N VAL A 190 -1.84 -12.81 4.91
CA VAL A 190 -0.79 -13.85 4.85
C VAL A 190 -1.29 -15.06 4.07
N ALA A 191 -2.50 -15.55 4.38
CA ALA A 191 -3.10 -16.69 3.67
C ALA A 191 -3.28 -16.40 2.18
N LYS A 192 -3.72 -15.19 1.82
CA LYS A 192 -3.92 -14.77 0.43
C LYS A 192 -2.60 -14.66 -0.34
N CYS A 193 -1.53 -14.19 0.31
CA CYS A 193 -0.19 -14.21 -0.29
C CYS A 193 0.31 -15.63 -0.54
N GLU A 194 0.10 -16.55 0.41
CA GLU A 194 0.49 -17.95 0.28
C GLU A 194 -0.27 -18.65 -0.85
N SER A 195 -1.55 -18.32 -1.07
CA SER A 195 -2.35 -18.92 -2.15
C SER A 195 -2.09 -18.32 -3.53
N ASP A 196 -2.02 -17.00 -3.65
CA ASP A 196 -2.08 -16.33 -4.95
C ASP A 196 -0.70 -15.89 -5.45
N LEU A 197 0.17 -15.43 -4.54
CA LEU A 197 1.43 -14.78 -4.90
C LEU A 197 2.63 -15.74 -4.78
N ALA A 198 2.76 -16.45 -3.67
CA ALA A 198 3.88 -17.36 -3.41
C ALA A 198 4.12 -18.43 -4.51
N PRO A 199 3.09 -18.99 -5.18
CA PRO A 199 3.33 -19.93 -6.28
C PRO A 199 4.02 -19.31 -7.50
N ASN A 200 3.88 -17.99 -7.69
CA ASN A 200 4.37 -17.27 -8.86
C ASN A 200 5.53 -16.30 -8.55
N ASP A 201 5.74 -15.97 -7.27
CA ASP A 201 6.81 -15.11 -6.76
C ASP A 201 7.48 -15.76 -5.54
N PRO A 202 8.61 -16.47 -5.73
CA PRO A 202 9.39 -17.06 -4.65
C PRO A 202 9.82 -16.05 -3.57
N SER A 203 10.03 -14.78 -3.94
CA SER A 203 10.39 -13.75 -2.98
C SER A 203 9.26 -13.46 -2.00
N MET A 204 8.00 -13.66 -2.40
CA MET A 204 6.85 -13.53 -1.51
C MET A 204 6.84 -14.63 -0.45
N ALA A 205 7.14 -15.88 -0.84
CA ALA A 205 7.24 -16.98 0.12
C ALA A 205 8.31 -16.70 1.19
N GLU A 206 9.47 -16.17 0.79
CA GLU A 206 10.54 -15.77 1.71
C GLU A 206 10.11 -14.64 2.64
N LYS A 207 9.46 -13.60 2.12
CA LYS A 207 8.92 -12.49 2.93
C LYS A 207 7.93 -12.99 3.98
N ILE A 208 6.99 -13.87 3.61
CA ILE A 208 6.01 -14.45 4.53
C ILE A 208 6.70 -15.32 5.59
N ALA A 209 7.71 -16.12 5.22
CA ALA A 209 8.48 -16.90 6.18
C ALA A 209 9.19 -16.02 7.21
N LEU A 210 9.81 -14.91 6.77
CA LEU A 210 10.44 -13.94 7.67
C LEU A 210 9.44 -13.24 8.61
N ILE A 211 8.26 -12.87 8.09
CA ILE A 211 7.16 -12.32 8.91
C ILE A 211 6.75 -13.33 9.99
N ARG A 212 6.53 -14.60 9.62
CA ARG A 212 6.16 -15.66 10.57
C ARG A 212 7.24 -15.88 11.61
N ALA A 213 8.51 -15.89 11.21
CA ALA A 213 9.63 -16.01 12.15
C ALA A 213 9.66 -14.83 13.15
N GLN A 214 9.44 -13.60 12.68
CA GLN A 214 9.39 -12.41 13.55
C GLN A 214 8.23 -12.44 14.54
N LEU A 215 7.09 -13.02 14.15
CA LEU A 215 5.90 -13.14 15.00
C LEU A 215 5.92 -14.37 15.93
N SER A 216 6.80 -15.33 15.67
CA SER A 216 6.91 -16.55 16.47
C SER A 216 7.33 -16.30 17.92
N GLY A 217 7.14 -17.32 18.76
CA GLY A 217 7.46 -17.30 20.19
C GLY A 217 6.27 -17.73 21.04
N ASP A 218 6.50 -17.80 22.36
CA ASP A 218 5.49 -18.18 23.36
C ASP A 218 5.46 -17.10 24.45
N ALA A 219 4.85 -15.96 24.13
CA ALA A 219 4.68 -14.88 25.08
C ALA A 219 3.39 -15.10 25.86
N ASN A 220 3.46 -15.09 27.19
CA ASN A 220 2.25 -15.15 28.00
C ASN A 220 1.41 -13.86 27.85
N GLU A 221 0.19 -13.87 28.39
CA GLU A 221 -0.74 -12.73 28.27
C GLU A 221 -0.16 -11.43 28.84
N LEU A 222 0.54 -11.50 29.98
CA LEU A 222 1.16 -10.34 30.61
C LEU A 222 2.28 -9.76 29.73
N GLN A 223 3.18 -10.59 29.22
CA GLN A 223 4.25 -10.16 28.31
C GLN A 223 3.68 -9.54 27.03
N THR A 224 2.58 -10.10 26.53
CA THR A 224 1.87 -9.58 25.36
C THR A 224 1.26 -8.20 25.65
N ALA A 225 0.58 -8.05 26.78
CA ALA A 225 0.02 -6.76 27.21
C ALA A 225 1.11 -5.71 27.42
N MET A 226 2.21 -6.07 28.10
CA MET A 226 3.34 -5.18 28.32
C MET A 226 3.97 -4.71 27.00
N ARG A 227 4.17 -5.60 26.03
CA ARG A 227 4.66 -5.24 24.68
C ARG A 227 3.68 -4.34 23.93
N ARG A 228 2.38 -4.61 24.04
CA ARG A 228 1.34 -3.81 23.39
C ARG A 228 1.38 -2.36 23.85
N TYR A 229 1.62 -2.12 25.13
CA TYR A 229 1.55 -0.79 25.73
C TYR A 229 2.91 -0.16 26.04
N GLY A 230 4.01 -0.89 25.84
CA GLY A 230 5.37 -0.42 26.16
C GLY A 230 5.63 -0.31 27.66
N LEU A 231 5.00 -1.17 28.46
CA LEU A 231 5.11 -1.19 29.92
C LEU A 231 6.31 -2.02 30.38
N ILE A 232 6.96 -1.58 31.45
CA ILE A 232 7.82 -2.45 32.27
C ILE A 232 7.00 -3.13 33.37
N TYR A 233 7.56 -4.17 33.99
CA TYR A 233 6.83 -4.98 34.96
C TYR A 233 6.30 -4.12 36.13
N ASP A 234 7.16 -3.30 36.73
CA ASP A 234 6.80 -2.45 37.87
C ASP A 234 5.65 -1.47 37.56
N GLU A 235 5.57 -0.99 36.32
CA GLU A 235 4.44 -0.13 35.91
C GLU A 235 3.16 -0.95 35.72
N ALA A 236 3.26 -2.12 35.08
CA ALA A 236 2.12 -3.02 34.93
C ALA A 236 1.58 -3.45 36.31
N ASP A 237 2.46 -3.66 37.28
CA ASP A 237 2.13 -3.98 38.66
C ASP A 237 1.48 -2.81 39.38
N ALA A 238 2.05 -1.61 39.27
CA ALA A 238 1.46 -0.38 39.82
C ALA A 238 0.08 -0.05 39.21
N MET A 239 -0.18 -0.48 37.97
CA MET A 239 -1.46 -0.34 37.29
C MET A 239 -2.45 -1.48 37.60
N LEU A 240 -2.06 -2.46 38.40
CA LEU A 240 -2.86 -3.65 38.74
C LEU A 240 -3.25 -4.48 37.49
N ILE A 241 -2.35 -4.52 36.50
CA ILE A 241 -2.48 -5.31 35.27
C ILE A 241 -1.74 -6.66 35.41
N THR A 242 -0.83 -6.78 36.38
CA THR A 242 -0.20 -8.06 36.74
C THR A 242 -1.22 -8.98 37.42
N PRO A 243 -1.12 -10.31 37.21
CA PRO A 243 -1.92 -11.26 37.96
C PRO A 243 -1.68 -11.09 39.46
N TYR A 244 -2.76 -11.08 40.25
CA TYR A 244 -2.67 -11.05 41.70
C TYR A 244 -1.94 -12.30 42.23
N GLU A 245 -1.02 -12.16 43.19
CA GLU A 245 -0.39 -13.30 43.86
C GLU A 245 -1.47 -14.21 44.46
N GLY A 246 -1.65 -15.41 43.87
CA GLY A 246 -2.67 -16.39 44.28
C GLY A 246 -3.86 -16.56 43.34
N SER A 247 -3.87 -15.93 42.16
CA SER A 247 -4.79 -16.30 41.07
C SER A 247 -4.34 -17.62 40.42
N PRO A 248 -5.24 -18.60 40.21
CA PRO A 248 -4.90 -19.91 39.64
C PRO A 248 -4.42 -19.85 38.18
#